data_AF-A0A9Q0WX72-F1
#
_entry.id   AF-A0A9Q0WX72-F1
#
_cell.length_a   1.000
_cell.length_b   1.000
_cell.length_c   1.000
_cell.angle_alpha   90.00
_cell.angle_beta   90.00
_cell.angle_gamma   90.00
#
_symmetry.space_group_name_H-M   'P 1'
#
loop_
_entity.id
_entity.type
_entity.pdbx_description
1 polymer ?
#
loop_
_entity_poly.entity_id
_entity_poly.type
_entity_poly.pdbx_seq_one_letter_code
_entity_poly.pdbx_strand_id
1 'polypeptide(L)'
;MEFDELPGFRFHPTEQELLDFYLTKAVSGQDMVDIIGFLNIYNHEPWDLPGLAKIGEREWYFLVHREAIFGRPRRTTEKGYWKATGSDRPDPMLDGS
;
A
#
# COMPACT_ATOMS: atom_id res chain seq x y z
N MET A 1 -8.60 5.28 -16.78
CA MET A 1 -8.07 4.27 -17.70
C MET A 1 -8.52 2.93 -17.14
N GLU A 2 -9.43 2.26 -17.82
CA GLU A 2 -10.17 1.09 -17.33
C GLU A 2 -9.35 -0.19 -17.60
N PHE A 3 -8.33 -0.41 -16.77
CA PHE A 3 -7.52 -1.63 -16.86
C PHE A 3 -8.30 -2.89 -16.45
N ASP A 4 -9.42 -2.72 -15.73
CA ASP A 4 -10.31 -3.80 -15.29
C ASP A 4 -11.26 -4.33 -16.38
N GLU A 5 -11.30 -3.72 -17.57
CA GLU A 5 -12.21 -4.16 -18.65
C GLU A 5 -11.63 -5.27 -19.56
N LEU A 6 -10.34 -5.58 -19.46
CA LEU A 6 -9.71 -6.64 -20.27
C LEU A 6 -9.63 -7.94 -19.47
N PRO A 7 -10.27 -9.04 -19.93
CA PRO A 7 -10.20 -10.33 -19.25
C PRO A 7 -8.76 -10.79 -19.04
N GLY A 8 -8.38 -10.98 -17.77
CA GLY A 8 -7.06 -11.46 -17.38
C GLY A 8 -6.01 -10.38 -17.16
N PHE A 9 -6.29 -9.11 -17.50
CA PHE A 9 -5.47 -7.99 -17.06
C PHE A 9 -5.92 -7.58 -15.66
N ARG A 10 -4.97 -7.39 -14.75
CA ARG A 10 -5.25 -7.01 -13.36
C ARG A 10 -4.11 -6.20 -12.80
N PHE A 11 -4.42 -5.36 -11.83
CA PHE A 11 -3.40 -4.73 -11.03
C PHE A 11 -2.68 -5.77 -10.17
N HIS A 12 -1.45 -6.12 -10.56
CA HIS A 12 -0.61 -7.09 -9.86
C HIS A 12 0.87 -6.64 -9.92
N PRO A 13 1.19 -5.49 -9.28
CA PRO A 13 2.54 -4.93 -9.31
C PRO A 13 3.52 -5.83 -8.55
N THR A 14 4.76 -5.85 -9.02
CA THR A 14 5.90 -6.41 -8.29
C THR A 14 6.28 -5.54 -7.09
N GLU A 15 7.03 -6.11 -6.13
CA GLU A 15 7.58 -5.33 -5.00
C GLU A 15 8.39 -4.12 -5.49
N GLN A 16 9.16 -4.30 -6.57
CA GLN A 16 9.97 -3.24 -7.15
C GLN A 16 9.10 -2.13 -7.77
N GLU A 17 8.05 -2.46 -8.51
CA GLU A 17 7.14 -1.45 -9.06
C GLU A 17 6.41 -0.67 -7.96
N LEU A 18 6.05 -1.33 -6.85
CA LEU A 18 5.45 -0.66 -5.69
C LEU A 18 6.38 0.41 -5.09
N LEU A 19 7.69 0.13 -5.01
CA LEU A 19 8.69 1.04 -4.45
C LEU A 19 9.11 2.13 -5.46
N ASP A 20 9.59 1.71 -6.63
CA ASP A 20 10.27 2.57 -7.61
C ASP A 20 9.29 3.47 -8.38
N PHE A 21 8.07 2.98 -8.59
CA PHE A 21 7.06 3.74 -9.34
C PHE A 21 6.02 4.35 -8.40
N TYR A 22 5.27 3.54 -7.64
CA TYR A 22 4.11 4.06 -6.91
C TYR A 22 4.50 4.87 -5.67
N LEU A 23 5.32 4.31 -4.79
CA LEU A 23 5.73 4.99 -3.56
C LEU A 23 6.63 6.19 -3.86
N THR A 24 7.64 6.02 -4.72
CA THR A 24 8.57 7.10 -5.07
C THR A 24 7.87 8.29 -5.71
N LYS A 25 6.91 8.07 -6.62
CA LYS A 25 6.13 9.16 -7.23
C LYS A 25 5.20 9.83 -6.22
N ALA A 26 4.54 9.04 -5.38
CA ALA A 26 3.67 9.56 -4.32
C ALA A 26 4.42 10.49 -3.35
N VAL A 27 5.65 10.13 -2.95
CA VAL A 27 6.49 10.95 -2.06
C VAL A 27 7.07 12.17 -2.78
N SER A 28 7.40 12.02 -4.07
CA SER A 28 7.97 13.11 -4.88
C SER A 28 6.92 14.12 -5.36
N GLY A 29 5.64 13.90 -5.08
CA GLY A 29 4.53 14.71 -5.58
C GLY A 29 4.43 14.73 -7.11
N GLN A 30 4.95 13.69 -7.78
CA GLN A 30 4.84 13.55 -9.22
C GLN A 30 3.48 12.98 -9.60
N ASP A 31 2.91 13.47 -10.69
CA ASP A 31 1.70 12.91 -11.25
C ASP A 31 1.92 11.42 -11.60
N MET A 32 1.05 10.59 -11.07
CA MET A 32 0.97 9.16 -11.38
C MET A 32 -0.48 8.76 -11.60
N VAL A 33 -0.67 7.57 -12.17
CA VAL A 33 -2.02 7.02 -12.31
C VAL A 33 -2.60 6.80 -10.92
N ASP A 34 -3.79 7.35 -10.70
CA ASP A 34 -4.47 7.36 -9.39
C ASP A 34 -5.09 5.99 -9.04
N ILE A 35 -4.25 4.95 -9.04
CA ILE A 35 -4.64 3.54 -8.82
C ILE A 35 -4.56 3.18 -7.33
N ILE A 36 -3.57 3.68 -6.60
CA ILE A 36 -3.40 3.45 -5.16
C ILE A 36 -3.77 4.73 -4.40
N GLY A 37 -4.82 4.66 -3.59
CA GLY A 37 -5.30 5.79 -2.79
C GLY A 37 -4.57 5.95 -1.46
N PHE A 38 -4.55 7.19 -0.95
CA PHE A 38 -4.13 7.46 0.43
C PHE A 38 -5.22 7.10 1.43
N LEU A 39 -4.90 6.28 2.42
CA LEU A 39 -5.81 5.88 3.50
C LEU A 39 -5.02 5.57 4.78
N ASN A 40 -5.45 6.09 5.92
CA ASN A 40 -4.92 5.64 7.21
C ASN A 40 -5.58 4.33 7.62
N ILE A 41 -5.00 3.21 7.18
CA ILE A 41 -5.55 1.85 7.41
C ILE A 41 -5.72 1.49 8.88
N TYR A 42 -5.05 2.18 9.81
CA TYR A 42 -5.17 1.90 11.24
C TYR A 42 -6.50 2.37 11.85
N ASN A 43 -7.24 3.22 11.14
CA ASN A 43 -8.55 3.71 11.57
C ASN A 43 -9.72 2.83 11.09
N HIS A 44 -9.44 1.75 10.36
CA HIS A 44 -10.44 0.91 9.72
C HIS A 44 -10.25 -0.55 10.11
N GLU A 45 -11.34 -1.30 10.18
CA GLU A 45 -11.24 -2.73 10.37
C GLU A 45 -10.79 -3.41 9.05
N PRO A 46 -10.04 -4.53 9.12
CA PRO A 46 -9.50 -5.16 7.92
C PRO A 46 -10.55 -5.55 6.87
N TRP A 47 -11.77 -5.89 7.29
CA TRP A 47 -12.89 -6.25 6.40
C TRP A 47 -13.57 -5.04 5.75
N ASP A 48 -13.33 -3.83 6.25
CA ASP A 48 -13.84 -2.60 5.62
C ASP A 48 -12.90 -2.14 4.48
N LEU A 49 -11.61 -2.46 4.57
CA LEU A 49 -10.58 -2.03 3.62
C LEU A 49 -10.90 -2.35 2.15
N PRO A 50 -11.39 -3.56 1.79
CA PRO A 50 -11.74 -3.86 0.40
C PRO A 50 -12.70 -2.84 -0.24
N GLY A 51 -13.67 -2.33 0.51
CA GLY A 51 -14.64 -1.34 0.03
C GLY A 51 -14.08 0.08 -0.06
N LEU A 52 -12.89 0.33 0.48
CA LEU A 52 -12.20 1.62 0.48
C LEU A 52 -11.07 1.68 -0.56
N ALA A 53 -10.72 0.55 -1.17
CA ALA A 53 -9.71 0.50 -2.21
C ALA A 53 -10.24 1.06 -3.54
N LYS A 54 -9.36 1.68 -4.33
CA LYS A 54 -9.72 2.18 -5.68
C LYS A 54 -9.79 1.05 -6.72
N ILE A 55 -9.04 -0.02 -6.50
CA ILE A 55 -8.97 -1.21 -7.37
C ILE A 55 -8.61 -2.43 -6.51
N GLY A 56 -8.91 -3.61 -7.03
CA GLY A 56 -8.43 -4.88 -6.47
C GLY A 56 -9.56 -5.86 -6.18
N GLU A 57 -9.37 -7.11 -6.59
CA GLU A 57 -10.32 -8.21 -6.35
C GLU A 57 -9.90 -9.09 -5.16
N ARG A 58 -8.61 -9.39 -5.06
CA ARG A 58 -8.04 -10.31 -4.06
C ARG A 58 -7.02 -9.65 -3.14
N GLU A 59 -6.41 -8.56 -3.62
CA GLU A 59 -5.36 -7.81 -2.96
C GLU A 59 -5.73 -6.33 -3.08
N TRP A 60 -5.51 -5.57 -2.02
CA TRP A 60 -5.85 -4.15 -1.94
C TRP A 60 -4.63 -3.35 -1.47
N TYR A 61 -4.42 -2.22 -2.12
CA TYR A 61 -3.23 -1.41 -1.93
C TYR A 61 -3.60 -0.02 -1.42
N PHE A 62 -2.87 0.46 -0.42
CA PHE A 62 -3.08 1.77 0.19
C PHE A 62 -1.75 2.46 0.43
N LEU A 63 -1.69 3.76 0.15
CA LEU A 63 -0.65 4.63 0.64
C LEU A 63 -1.03 5.12 2.03
N VAL A 64 -0.17 4.89 3.01
CA VAL A 64 -0.40 5.31 4.39
C VAL A 64 0.54 6.46 4.69
N HIS A 65 0.00 7.63 5.05
CA HIS A 65 0.83 8.71 5.58
C HIS A 65 1.48 8.25 6.87
N ARG A 66 2.82 8.14 6.86
CA ARG A 66 3.56 7.80 8.05
C ARG A 66 3.76 9.04 8.91
N GLU A 67 2.79 9.33 9.76
CA GLU A 67 2.95 10.27 10.87
C GLU A 67 3.80 9.63 11.95
N ALA A 68 5.13 9.68 11.82
CA ALA A 68 6.06 9.98 12.91
C ALA A 68 7.49 9.62 12.54
N ILE A 69 8.33 10.64 12.60
CA ILE A 69 9.79 10.54 12.66
C ILE A 69 10.23 9.98 14.05
N PHE A 70 9.30 9.87 15.03
CA PHE A 70 9.62 9.50 16.42
C PHE A 70 8.60 8.58 17.14
N GLY A 71 7.81 7.78 16.43
CA GLY A 71 6.78 6.95 17.08
C GLY A 71 6.39 5.72 16.27
N ARG A 72 6.17 4.59 16.96
CA ARG A 72 5.57 3.42 16.33
C ARG A 72 4.14 3.79 15.92
N PRO A 73 3.71 3.52 14.68
CA PRO A 73 2.33 3.76 14.27
C PRO A 73 1.37 3.08 15.24
N ARG A 74 0.27 3.75 15.58
CA ARG A 74 -0.78 3.16 16.42
C ARG A 74 -1.47 2.05 15.62
N ARG A 75 -1.02 0.83 15.79
CA ARG A 75 -1.50 -0.37 15.08
C ARG A 75 -2.80 -0.92 15.66
N THR A 76 -3.70 -0.07 16.17
CA THR A 76 -4.90 -0.48 16.91
C THR A 76 -6.14 0.05 16.19
N THR A 77 -7.08 -0.84 15.88
CA THR A 77 -8.42 -0.52 15.39
C THR A 77 -9.39 -0.49 16.58
N GLU A 78 -10.68 -0.24 16.35
CA GLU A 78 -11.68 -0.26 17.43
C GLU A 78 -11.80 -1.67 18.03
N LYS A 79 -11.76 -2.70 17.17
CA LYS A 79 -12.04 -4.10 17.52
C LYS A 79 -10.79 -4.97 17.59
N GLY A 80 -9.58 -4.43 17.35
CA GLY A 80 -8.37 -5.24 17.30
C GLY A 80 -7.07 -4.47 17.13
N TYR A 81 -6.03 -5.19 16.72
CA TYR A 81 -4.71 -4.60 16.45
C TYR A 81 -3.94 -5.39 15.39
N TRP A 82 -3.10 -4.68 14.64
CA TRP A 82 -2.17 -5.23 13.67
C TRP A 82 -0.90 -5.73 14.35
N LYS A 83 -0.65 -7.03 14.30
CA LYS A 83 0.58 -7.65 14.79
C LYS A 83 1.57 -7.84 13.63
N ALA A 84 2.82 -7.41 13.81
CA ALA A 84 3.87 -7.74 12.85
C ALA A 84 4.11 -9.25 12.83
N THR A 85 4.24 -9.81 11.63
CA THR A 85 4.56 -11.21 11.39
C THR A 85 5.64 -11.29 10.32
N GLY A 86 6.60 -12.20 10.48
CA GLY A 86 7.76 -12.33 9.59
C GLY A 86 8.93 -11.43 9.99
N SER A 87 10.05 -11.63 9.30
CA SER A 87 11.23 -10.75 9.39
C SER A 87 11.12 -9.65 8.33
N ASP A 88 11.65 -8.47 8.62
CA ASP A 88 11.80 -7.43 7.62
C ASP A 88 12.62 -7.98 6.44
N ARG A 89 12.10 -7.81 5.22
CA ARG A 89 12.85 -8.11 4.01
C ARG A 89 13.81 -6.95 3.76
N PRO A 90 15.10 -7.23 3.50
CA PRO A 90 16.01 -6.19 3.07
C PRO A 90 15.49 -5.59 1.77
N ASP A 91 15.71 -4.29 1.59
CA ASP A 91 15.49 -3.65 0.32
C ASP A 91 16.43 -4.30 -0.71
N PRO A 92 15.91 -4.93 -1.78
CA PRO A 92 16.74 -5.54 -2.82
C PRO A 92 17.72 -4.55 -3.47
N MET A 93 17.48 -3.25 -3.35
CA MET A 93 18.35 -2.21 -3.91
C MET A 93 19.50 -1.82 -2.97
N LEU A 94 19.51 -2.28 -1.72
CA LEU A 94 20.56 -2.01 -0.73
C LEU A 94 21.52 -3.19 -0.52
N ASP A 95 21.26 -4.37 -1.11
CA ASP A 95 22.09 -5.57 -0.95
C ASP A 95 23.24 -5.72 -1.98
N GLY A 96 23.31 -4.79 -2.95
CA GLY A 96 24.24 -4.85 -4.08
C GLY A 96 25.24 -3.69 -4.19
N SER A 97 25.42 -2.88 -3.16
CA SER A 97 26.37 -1.75 -3.12
C SER A 97 27.54 -1.96 -2.16
#